data_AF-A0A370F3G9-F1
#
_entry.id   AF-A0A370F3G9-F1
#
_cell.length_a   1.000
_cell.length_b   1.000
_cell.length_c   1.000
_cell.angle_alpha   90.00
_cell.angle_beta   90.00
_cell.angle_gamma   90.00
#
_symmetry.space_group_name_H-M   'P 1'
#
loop_
_entity.id
_entity.type
_entity.pdbx_description
1 polymer ?
#
loop_
_entity_poly.entity_id
_entity_poly.type
_entity_poly.pdbx_seq_one_letter_code
_entity_poly.pdbx_strand_id
1 'polypeptide(L)'
;MAAQPLILQHDQWRKGQGGAPAGVVGESDGNAYAGLDLNLITFTASTFSGSSFSGTSFQEAQWSGCQFDGCTFSACDLQRIAIAGCTFVACTFSHCMMAQCELVDCRFLQCTWTGLNFDHARWQQVSLLSCKGSDINAQHLHGQRVDFTGSQLNNMQLAHAQIN
;
A
#
# COMPACT_ATOMS: atom_id res chain seq x y z
N MET A 1 -7.50 -7.88 19.45
CA MET A 1 -7.51 -9.17 18.74
C MET A 1 -6.32 -9.10 17.76
N ALA A 2 -5.68 -10.23 17.42
CA ALA A 2 -4.40 -10.20 16.68
C ALA A 2 -4.61 -10.70 15.24
N ALA A 3 -4.21 -9.90 14.25
CA ALA A 3 -4.33 -10.24 12.83
C ALA A 3 -3.36 -11.36 12.41
N GLN A 4 -2.23 -11.49 13.11
CA GLN A 4 -1.13 -12.38 12.73
C GLN A 4 -1.53 -13.83 12.40
N PRO A 5 -2.36 -14.55 13.19
CA PRO A 5 -2.72 -15.93 12.86
C PRO A 5 -3.47 -16.03 11.52
N LEU A 6 -4.35 -15.08 11.23
CA LEU A 6 -5.10 -15.04 9.97
C LEU A 6 -4.17 -14.79 8.77
N ILE A 7 -3.23 -13.85 8.93
CA ILE A 7 -2.25 -13.51 7.91
C ILE A 7 -1.34 -14.72 7.60
N LEU A 8 -0.86 -15.42 8.63
CA LEU A 8 -0.02 -16.60 8.45
C LEU A 8 -0.79 -17.78 7.82
N GLN A 9 -2.07 -17.96 8.16
CA GLN A 9 -2.90 -18.97 7.51
C GLN A 9 -3.15 -18.66 6.03
N HIS A 10 -3.30 -17.38 5.67
CA HIS A 10 -3.42 -16.97 4.27
C HIS A 10 -2.15 -17.33 3.49
N ASP A 11 -0.97 -17.01 4.02
CA ASP A 11 0.31 -17.32 3.39
C ASP A 11 0.51 -18.83 3.18
N GLN A 12 0.17 -19.66 4.18
CA GLN A 12 0.21 -21.11 4.03
C GLN A 12 -0.71 -21.59 2.91
N TRP A 13 -1.91 -20.99 2.77
CA TRP A 13 -2.86 -21.35 1.73
C TRP A 13 -2.30 -21.02 0.35
N ARG A 14 -1.72 -19.83 0.18
CA ARG A 14 -1.04 -19.40 -1.05
C ARG A 14 0.08 -20.36 -1.46
N LYS A 15 0.79 -20.91 -0.47
CA LYS A 15 1.91 -21.85 -0.67
C LYS A 15 1.46 -23.32 -0.81
N GLY A 16 0.17 -23.63 -0.69
CA GLY A 16 -0.36 -25.00 -0.74
C GLY A 16 0.02 -25.86 0.47
N GLN A 17 0.30 -25.23 1.62
CA GLN A 17 0.80 -25.88 2.84
C GLN A 17 -0.29 -26.06 3.92
N GLY A 18 -1.57 -25.99 3.53
CA GLY A 18 -2.70 -25.88 4.46
C GLY A 18 -3.13 -24.43 4.66
N GLY A 19 -3.99 -24.15 5.64
CA GLY A 19 -4.57 -22.81 5.83
C GLY A 19 -5.81 -22.54 4.97
N ALA A 20 -6.25 -21.28 4.95
CA ALA A 20 -7.43 -20.85 4.20
C ALA A 20 -7.26 -19.40 3.72
N PRO A 21 -7.96 -19.00 2.64
CA PRO A 21 -8.12 -17.59 2.30
C PRO A 21 -8.63 -16.82 3.50
N ALA A 22 -7.89 -15.79 3.90
CA ALA A 22 -8.23 -14.97 5.06
C ALA A 22 -8.52 -13.53 4.65
N GLY A 23 -9.48 -12.92 5.35
CA GLY A 23 -9.66 -11.48 5.44
C GLY A 23 -9.44 -11.02 6.87
N VAL A 24 -8.75 -9.89 7.04
CA VAL A 24 -8.52 -9.27 8.35
C VAL A 24 -9.52 -8.13 8.50
N VAL A 25 -10.39 -8.22 9.51
CA VAL A 25 -11.48 -7.26 9.69
C VAL A 25 -11.49 -6.75 11.13
N GLY A 26 -11.36 -5.44 11.34
CA GLY A 26 -11.43 -4.83 12.67
C GLY A 26 -10.26 -5.18 13.60
N GLU A 27 -9.16 -5.71 13.06
CA GLU A 27 -8.02 -6.14 13.86
C GLU A 27 -7.01 -5.01 14.10
N SER A 28 -6.18 -5.17 15.12
CA SER A 28 -5.05 -4.28 15.37
C SER A 28 -3.77 -5.08 15.57
N ASP A 29 -2.70 -4.69 14.87
CA ASP A 29 -1.45 -5.44 14.89
C ASP A 29 -0.22 -4.54 14.70
N GLY A 30 0.96 -5.03 15.08
CA GLY A 30 2.26 -4.36 14.90
C GLY A 30 3.40 -5.32 14.55
N ASN A 31 3.08 -6.53 14.09
CA ASN A 31 4.05 -7.58 13.78
C ASN A 31 4.79 -7.35 12.46
N ALA A 32 5.89 -8.10 12.29
CA ALA A 32 6.64 -8.21 11.05
C ALA A 32 6.14 -9.39 10.21
N TYR A 33 5.96 -9.15 8.92
CA TYR A 33 5.37 -10.04 7.93
C TYR A 33 6.29 -10.21 6.73
N ALA A 34 7.59 -10.40 6.97
CA ALA A 34 8.56 -10.40 5.88
C ALA A 34 8.42 -11.61 4.94
N GLY A 35 8.44 -11.36 3.63
CA GLY A 35 8.50 -12.41 2.59
C GLY A 35 7.26 -13.30 2.49
N LEU A 36 6.10 -12.83 2.96
CA LEU A 36 4.84 -13.58 2.84
C LEU A 36 4.23 -13.43 1.43
N ASP A 37 3.50 -14.44 0.98
CA ASP A 37 2.56 -14.34 -0.14
C ASP A 37 1.18 -14.02 0.45
N LEU A 38 0.79 -12.75 0.34
CA LEU A 38 -0.52 -12.23 0.75
C LEU A 38 -1.30 -11.73 -0.47
N ASN A 39 -1.07 -12.31 -1.64
CA ASN A 39 -1.84 -11.99 -2.84
C ASN A 39 -3.32 -12.27 -2.60
N LEU A 40 -4.20 -11.39 -3.09
CA LEU A 40 -5.65 -11.47 -2.92
C LEU A 40 -6.15 -11.31 -1.47
N ILE A 41 -5.29 -11.04 -0.49
CA ILE A 41 -5.75 -10.83 0.89
C ILE A 41 -6.65 -9.60 0.98
N THR A 42 -7.65 -9.66 1.87
CA THR A 42 -8.53 -8.53 2.15
C THR A 42 -8.23 -7.96 3.53
N PHE A 43 -7.97 -6.67 3.63
CA PHE A 43 -7.88 -5.95 4.90
C PHE A 43 -9.03 -4.94 4.96
N THR A 44 -9.82 -4.98 6.03
CA THR A 44 -10.98 -4.09 6.20
C THR A 44 -10.99 -3.51 7.60
N ALA A 45 -11.17 -2.19 7.73
CA ALA A 45 -11.35 -1.52 9.02
C ALA A 45 -10.30 -1.90 10.09
N SER A 46 -9.08 -2.23 9.67
CA SER A 46 -8.01 -2.77 10.52
C SER A 46 -6.88 -1.76 10.67
N THR A 47 -6.18 -1.82 11.81
CA THR A 47 -5.09 -0.91 12.16
C THR A 47 -3.76 -1.66 12.26
N PHE A 48 -2.75 -1.20 11.55
CA PHE A 48 -1.38 -1.70 11.65
C PHE A 48 -0.49 -0.58 12.19
N SER A 49 0.25 -0.84 13.27
CA SER A 49 1.11 0.15 13.94
C SER A 49 2.51 -0.41 14.12
N GLY A 50 3.48 0.16 13.42
CA GLY A 50 4.87 -0.30 13.43
C GLY A 50 5.11 -1.63 12.69
N SER A 51 4.12 -2.14 11.95
CA SER A 51 4.26 -3.36 11.18
C SER A 51 5.28 -3.21 10.05
N SER A 52 5.95 -4.31 9.72
CA SER A 52 6.86 -4.39 8.59
C SER A 52 6.38 -5.44 7.60
N PHE A 53 6.31 -5.08 6.32
CA PHE A 53 5.88 -5.95 5.23
C PHE A 53 7.00 -6.20 4.22
N SER A 54 8.26 -6.10 4.64
CA SER A 54 9.41 -6.20 3.73
C SER A 54 9.40 -7.48 2.86
N GLY A 55 9.53 -7.32 1.54
CA GLY A 55 9.55 -8.43 0.58
C GLY A 55 8.21 -9.17 0.42
N THR A 56 7.10 -8.60 0.92
CA THR A 56 5.78 -9.24 0.87
C THR A 56 5.11 -8.98 -0.47
N SER A 57 4.40 -9.98 -0.97
CA SER A 57 3.55 -9.86 -2.15
C SER A 57 2.09 -9.64 -1.73
N PHE A 58 1.44 -8.67 -2.35
CA PHE A 58 0.06 -8.22 -2.17
C PHE A 58 -0.61 -7.99 -3.53
N GLN A 59 -0.19 -8.74 -4.56
CA GLN A 59 -0.79 -8.61 -5.88
C GLN A 59 -2.29 -8.85 -5.80
N GLU A 60 -3.06 -7.93 -6.39
CA GLU A 60 -4.52 -8.00 -6.44
C GLU A 60 -5.19 -8.06 -5.05
N ALA A 61 -4.49 -7.64 -3.99
CA ALA A 61 -5.07 -7.50 -2.65
C ALA A 61 -6.08 -6.33 -2.59
N GLN A 62 -6.93 -6.33 -1.56
CA GLN A 62 -7.94 -5.28 -1.37
C GLN A 62 -7.90 -4.74 0.06
N TRP A 63 -7.64 -3.45 0.21
CA TRP A 63 -7.60 -2.78 1.51
C TRP A 63 -8.67 -1.69 1.58
N SER A 64 -9.52 -1.74 2.61
CA SER A 64 -10.64 -0.80 2.75
C SER A 64 -10.75 -0.26 4.17
N GLY A 65 -10.71 1.07 4.32
CA GLY A 65 -10.89 1.73 5.62
C GLY A 65 -9.83 1.37 6.65
N CYS A 66 -8.64 0.96 6.22
CA CYS A 66 -7.54 0.60 7.11
C CYS A 66 -6.73 1.83 7.54
N GLN A 67 -6.08 1.70 8.69
CA GLN A 67 -5.10 2.67 9.18
C GLN A 67 -3.72 2.01 9.31
N PHE A 68 -2.69 2.67 8.78
CA PHE A 68 -1.30 2.27 8.92
C PHE A 68 -0.53 3.40 9.59
N ASP A 69 0.11 3.13 10.71
CA ASP A 69 0.90 4.09 11.48
C ASP A 69 2.33 3.59 11.63
N GLY A 70 3.32 4.37 11.17
CA GLY A 70 4.74 4.01 11.28
C GLY A 70 5.13 2.70 10.61
N CYS A 71 4.34 2.21 9.65
CA CYS A 71 4.57 0.94 8.98
C CYS A 71 5.65 1.04 7.89
N THR A 72 6.33 -0.08 7.63
CA THR A 72 7.34 -0.19 6.57
C THR A 72 6.89 -1.15 5.48
N PHE A 73 6.88 -0.66 4.24
CA PHE A 73 6.70 -1.43 3.02
C PHE A 73 7.99 -1.31 2.21
N SER A 74 8.81 -2.36 2.20
CA SER A 74 10.07 -2.37 1.47
C SER A 74 10.11 -3.53 0.49
N ALA A 75 10.50 -3.28 -0.76
CA ALA A 75 10.57 -4.30 -1.81
C ALA A 75 9.27 -5.11 -1.94
N CYS A 76 8.11 -4.47 -1.72
CA CYS A 76 6.82 -5.14 -1.79
C CYS A 76 6.31 -5.18 -3.23
N ASP A 77 5.62 -6.25 -3.57
CA ASP A 77 4.85 -6.34 -4.81
C ASP A 77 3.38 -6.03 -4.51
N LEU A 78 2.93 -4.85 -4.90
CA LEU A 78 1.59 -4.30 -4.69
C LEU A 78 0.90 -4.07 -6.05
N GLN A 79 1.29 -4.81 -7.10
CA GLN A 79 0.71 -4.65 -8.42
C GLN A 79 -0.80 -4.95 -8.40
N ARG A 80 -1.58 -4.11 -9.08
CA ARG A 80 -3.05 -4.22 -9.15
C ARG A 80 -3.77 -4.23 -7.80
N ILE A 81 -3.12 -3.78 -6.73
CA ILE A 81 -3.79 -3.63 -5.44
C ILE A 81 -4.90 -2.58 -5.55
N ALA A 82 -6.04 -2.83 -4.88
CA ALA A 82 -7.10 -1.84 -4.70
C ALA A 82 -7.11 -1.35 -3.24
N ILE A 83 -6.96 -0.04 -3.05
CA ILE A 83 -6.95 0.60 -1.73
C ILE A 83 -8.01 1.70 -1.70
N ALA A 84 -8.96 1.59 -0.77
CA ALA A 84 -10.08 2.51 -0.64
C ALA A 84 -10.24 3.05 0.80
N GLY A 85 -10.33 4.38 0.96
CA GLY A 85 -10.60 4.99 2.25
C GLY A 85 -9.53 4.76 3.32
N CYS A 86 -8.31 4.37 2.93
CA CYS A 86 -7.23 4.04 3.86
C CYS A 86 -6.39 5.28 4.21
N THR A 87 -5.86 5.28 5.43
CA THR A 87 -4.95 6.33 5.91
C THR A 87 -3.60 5.75 6.30
N PHE A 88 -2.53 6.37 5.82
CA PHE A 88 -1.14 6.04 6.12
C PHE A 88 -0.50 7.24 6.81
N VAL A 89 0.02 7.06 8.02
CA VAL A 89 0.67 8.09 8.82
C VAL A 89 2.11 7.67 9.10
N ALA A 90 3.07 8.54 8.80
CA ALA A 90 4.49 8.31 9.06
C ALA A 90 5.04 6.98 8.51
N CYS A 91 4.40 6.44 7.46
CA CYS A 91 4.80 5.18 6.84
C CYS A 91 5.93 5.36 5.82
N THR A 92 6.76 4.34 5.66
CA THR A 92 7.82 4.28 4.65
C THR A 92 7.48 3.28 3.56
N PHE A 93 7.56 3.72 2.31
CA PHE A 93 7.45 2.88 1.12
C PHE A 93 8.76 2.98 0.35
N SER A 94 9.48 1.87 0.19
CA SER A 94 10.76 1.83 -0.53
C SER A 94 10.80 0.70 -1.54
N HIS A 95 11.14 1.00 -2.79
CA HIS A 95 11.33 0.04 -3.87
C HIS A 95 10.12 -0.88 -4.09
N CYS A 96 8.91 -0.34 -3.97
CA CYS A 96 7.68 -1.12 -4.14
C CYS A 96 7.13 -1.00 -5.57
N MET A 97 6.61 -2.13 -6.06
CA MET A 97 5.93 -2.20 -7.35
C MET A 97 4.44 -1.98 -7.14
N MET A 98 3.89 -0.88 -7.61
CA MET A 98 2.47 -0.51 -7.49
C MET A 98 1.83 -0.25 -8.87
N ALA A 99 2.35 -0.91 -9.91
CA ALA A 99 1.83 -0.75 -11.26
C ALA A 99 0.36 -1.21 -11.32
N GLN A 100 -0.45 -0.47 -12.07
CA GLN A 100 -1.89 -0.71 -12.24
C GLN A 100 -2.69 -0.70 -10.92
N CYS A 101 -2.17 -0.11 -9.85
CA CYS A 101 -2.92 0.00 -8.60
C CYS A 101 -4.08 0.99 -8.69
N GLU A 102 -5.05 0.82 -7.81
CA GLU A 102 -6.19 1.71 -7.67
C GLU A 102 -6.22 2.30 -6.26
N LEU A 103 -6.13 3.62 -6.16
CA LEU A 103 -6.22 4.36 -4.88
C LEU A 103 -7.44 5.27 -4.93
N VAL A 104 -8.37 5.07 -3.99
CA VAL A 104 -9.62 5.86 -3.89
C VAL A 104 -9.78 6.39 -2.47
N ASP A 105 -9.98 7.69 -2.31
CA ASP A 105 -10.19 8.33 -1.00
C ASP A 105 -9.06 8.02 0.02
N CYS A 106 -7.83 7.91 -0.47
CA CYS A 106 -6.66 7.55 0.34
C CYS A 106 -5.88 8.76 0.83
N ARG A 107 -5.35 8.69 2.05
CA ARG A 107 -4.55 9.75 2.66
C ARG A 107 -3.18 9.23 3.09
N PHE A 108 -2.13 9.89 2.64
CA PHE A 108 -0.76 9.69 3.09
C PHE A 108 -0.31 10.96 3.82
N LEU A 109 0.06 10.83 5.09
CA LEU A 109 0.48 11.94 5.94
C LEU A 109 1.89 11.67 6.43
N GLN A 110 2.81 12.59 6.14
CA GLN A 110 4.20 12.51 6.60
C GLN A 110 4.91 11.21 6.18
N CYS A 111 4.47 10.60 5.08
CA CYS A 111 5.07 9.40 4.52
C CYS A 111 6.36 9.69 3.73
N THR A 112 7.21 8.67 3.63
CA THR A 112 8.41 8.70 2.78
C THR A 112 8.28 7.66 1.66
N TRP A 113 8.43 8.10 0.41
CA TRP A 113 8.29 7.29 -0.80
C TRP A 113 9.59 7.28 -1.60
N THR A 114 10.24 6.13 -1.75
CA THR A 114 11.50 6.04 -2.51
C THR A 114 11.43 4.91 -3.52
N GLY A 115 11.75 5.16 -4.79
CA GLY A 115 11.87 4.10 -5.78
C GLY A 115 10.54 3.39 -6.09
N LEU A 116 9.42 4.13 -6.10
CA LEU A 116 8.10 3.54 -6.31
C LEU A 116 7.72 3.50 -7.78
N ASN A 117 6.98 2.48 -8.19
CA ASN A 117 6.41 2.38 -9.54
C ASN A 117 4.88 2.41 -9.49
N PHE A 118 4.27 3.44 -10.04
CA PHE A 118 2.82 3.67 -10.20
C PHE A 118 2.39 3.69 -11.67
N ASP A 119 3.13 3.02 -12.55
CA ASP A 119 2.78 2.98 -13.98
C ASP A 119 1.35 2.45 -14.17
N HIS A 120 0.56 3.15 -14.99
CA HIS A 120 -0.85 2.87 -15.25
C HIS A 120 -1.75 2.84 -14.01
N ALA A 121 -1.31 3.41 -12.88
CA ALA A 121 -2.16 3.50 -11.69
C ALA A 121 -3.32 4.48 -11.89
N ARG A 122 -4.35 4.34 -11.05
CA ARG A 122 -5.49 5.26 -10.99
C ARG A 122 -5.66 5.80 -9.60
N TRP A 123 -5.62 7.12 -9.46
CA TRP A 123 -5.78 7.82 -8.20
C TRP A 123 -7.04 8.68 -8.25
N GLN A 124 -7.93 8.52 -7.29
CA GLN A 124 -9.13 9.34 -7.14
C GLN A 124 -9.21 9.83 -5.70
N GLN A 125 -9.26 11.15 -5.50
CA GLN A 125 -9.34 11.74 -4.15
C GLN A 125 -8.19 11.28 -3.25
N VAL A 126 -6.96 11.37 -3.76
CA VAL A 126 -5.76 10.95 -3.04
C VAL A 126 -5.01 12.17 -2.52
N SER A 127 -4.67 12.16 -1.23
CA SER A 127 -3.90 13.24 -0.61
C SER A 127 -2.54 12.73 -0.14
N LEU A 128 -1.47 13.40 -0.55
CA LEU A 128 -0.12 13.25 -0.05
C LEU A 128 0.25 14.54 0.67
N LEU A 129 0.16 14.52 2.00
CA LEU A 129 0.30 15.71 2.84
C LEU A 129 1.60 15.67 3.64
N SER A 130 2.46 16.67 3.43
CA SER A 130 3.78 16.75 4.08
C SER A 130 4.65 15.51 3.86
N CYS A 131 4.50 14.86 2.71
CA CYS A 131 5.26 13.68 2.33
C CYS A 131 6.60 14.06 1.69
N LYS A 132 7.54 13.12 1.72
CA LYS A 132 8.78 13.21 0.96
C LYS A 132 8.83 12.06 -0.01
N GLY A 133 9.38 12.29 -1.20
CA GLY A 133 9.67 11.20 -2.10
C GLY A 133 10.77 11.47 -3.09
N SER A 134 11.36 10.38 -3.57
CA SER A 134 12.37 10.37 -4.63
C SER A 134 12.18 9.18 -5.55
N ASP A 135 12.55 9.36 -6.82
CA ASP A 135 12.68 8.27 -7.80
C ASP A 135 11.36 7.51 -8.00
N ILE A 136 10.30 8.26 -8.25
CA ILE A 136 8.95 7.72 -8.44
C ILE A 136 8.65 7.65 -9.93
N ASN A 137 8.36 6.47 -10.44
CA ASN A 137 7.83 6.29 -11.79
C ASN A 137 6.30 6.25 -11.73
N ALA A 138 5.63 7.01 -12.59
CA ALA A 138 4.17 7.13 -12.64
C ALA A 138 3.70 7.41 -14.07
N GLN A 139 4.22 6.66 -15.04
CA GLN A 139 3.84 6.81 -16.44
C GLN A 139 2.40 6.36 -16.65
N HIS A 140 1.66 7.09 -17.48
CA HIS A 140 0.24 6.81 -17.72
C HIS A 140 -0.64 6.82 -16.46
N LEU A 141 -0.19 7.45 -15.36
CA LEU A 141 -0.99 7.65 -14.16
C LEU A 141 -2.21 8.53 -14.48
N HIS A 142 -3.40 8.07 -14.12
CA HIS A 142 -4.62 8.88 -14.15
C HIS A 142 -5.03 9.27 -12.74
N GLY A 143 -4.83 10.54 -12.40
CA GLY A 143 -5.18 11.17 -11.14
C GLY A 143 -6.35 12.14 -11.27
N GLN A 144 -7.33 12.02 -10.37
CA GLN A 144 -8.43 12.97 -10.21
C GLN A 144 -8.50 13.46 -8.77
N ARG A 145 -8.51 14.77 -8.55
CA ARG A 145 -8.54 15.38 -7.21
C ARG A 145 -7.36 14.91 -6.35
N VAL A 146 -6.15 15.06 -6.89
CA VAL A 146 -4.93 14.67 -6.18
C VAL A 146 -4.32 15.89 -5.49
N ASP A 147 -4.06 15.76 -4.20
CA ASP A 147 -3.48 16.83 -3.37
C ASP A 147 -2.05 16.46 -2.96
N PHE A 148 -1.09 17.38 -3.19
CA PHE A 148 0.32 17.24 -2.80
C PHE A 148 0.76 18.27 -1.75
N THR A 149 -0.18 18.86 -0.99
CA THR A 149 0.08 19.99 -0.10
C THR A 149 1.23 19.70 0.89
N GLY A 150 2.26 20.56 0.85
CA GLY A 150 3.43 20.47 1.70
C GLY A 150 4.38 19.32 1.36
N SER A 151 4.13 18.56 0.28
CA SER A 151 4.95 17.42 -0.11
C SER A 151 6.08 17.80 -1.06
N GLN A 152 7.21 17.09 -0.95
CA GLN A 152 8.38 17.25 -1.79
C GLN A 152 8.66 15.94 -2.54
N LEU A 153 8.38 15.90 -3.85
CA LEU A 153 8.54 14.71 -4.69
C LEU A 153 9.61 14.98 -5.75
N ASN A 154 10.84 14.55 -5.47
CA ASN A 154 11.98 14.70 -6.36
C ASN A 154 12.01 13.56 -7.39
N ASN A 155 12.43 13.83 -8.62
CA ASN A 155 12.55 12.82 -9.68
C ASN A 155 11.26 12.01 -9.94
N MET A 156 10.09 12.62 -9.79
CA MET A 156 8.82 11.97 -10.15
C MET A 156 8.62 12.04 -11.67
N GLN A 157 8.56 10.88 -12.31
CA GLN A 157 8.35 10.74 -13.76
C GLN A 157 6.85 10.59 -14.05
N LEU A 158 6.30 11.52 -14.83
CA LEU A 158 4.86 11.63 -15.11
C LEU A 158 4.57 11.56 -16.63
N ALA A 159 5.38 10.83 -17.40
CA ALA A 159 5.17 10.76 -18.84
C ALA A 159 3.77 10.20 -19.15
N HIS A 160 3.01 10.92 -19.98
CA HIS A 160 1.62 10.57 -20.31
C HIS A 160 0.65 10.49 -19.12
N ALA A 161 1.03 10.99 -17.94
CA ALA A 161 0.13 11.08 -16.81
C ALA A 161 -0.85 12.24 -16.97
N GLN A 162 -2.05 12.07 -16.42
CA GLN A 162 -3.08 13.09 -16.31
C GLN A 162 -3.42 13.25 -14.84
N ILE A 163 -3.12 14.40 -14.25
CA ILE A 163 -3.46 14.71 -12.86
C ILE A 163 -4.19 16.05 -12.84
N ASN A 164 -5.40 16.08 -12.28
CA ASN A 164 -6.22 17.29 -12.14
C ASN A 164 -6.59 17.61 -10.68
#